data_AF-A0A7C6QL77-F1
#
_entry.id   AF-A0A7C6QL77-F1
#
_cell.length_a   1.000
_cell.length_b   1.000
_cell.length_c   1.000
_cell.angle_alpha   90.00
_cell.angle_beta   90.00
_cell.angle_gamma   90.00
#
_symmetry.space_group_name_H-M   'P 1'
#
loop_
_entity.id
_entity.type
_entity.pdbx_description
1 polymer ?
#
loop_
_entity_poly.entity_id
_entity_poly.type
_entity_poly.pdbx_seq_one_letter_code
_entity_poly.pdbx_strand_id
1 'polypeptide(L)'
;MEPQAPLSTGKQEVDTAGYVSFFKPISEGMRAETRLIAVIVIIWAVMVYLMPFLLVVFQETPDGASFLTRAKFIGFPFHYWYSTQFTTVGFVLLCAIFSYFIEKIYDKYRR
;
A
#
# COMPACT_ATOMS: atom_id res chain seq x y z
N MET A 1 -21.40 61.90 10.31
CA MET A 1 -22.07 60.67 10.75
C MET A 1 -21.56 59.54 9.87
N GLU A 2 -20.55 58.81 10.34
CA GLU A 2 -20.51 57.36 10.07
C GLU A 2 -21.37 56.73 11.16
N PRO A 3 -22.18 55.70 10.86
CA PRO A 3 -21.59 54.35 10.89
C PRO A 3 -22.22 53.31 9.93
N GLN A 4 -21.51 52.19 9.85
CA GLN A 4 -21.89 50.84 9.41
C GLN A 4 -21.63 50.48 7.94
N ALA A 5 -20.42 49.99 7.68
CA ALA A 5 -20.27 48.79 6.86
C ALA A 5 -21.04 47.60 7.49
N PRO A 6 -21.39 46.58 6.69
CA PRO A 6 -20.79 45.30 7.04
C PRO A 6 -20.29 44.51 5.83
N LEU A 7 -19.03 44.10 5.96
CA LEU A 7 -18.54 42.74 5.69
C LEU A 7 -19.17 41.98 4.51
N SER A 8 -18.62 42.18 3.30
CA SER A 8 -18.69 41.16 2.25
C SER A 8 -17.34 40.82 1.61
N THR A 9 -16.28 41.55 1.94
CA THR A 9 -14.93 41.32 1.38
C THR A 9 -14.16 40.21 2.13
N GLY A 10 -14.83 39.43 2.98
CA GLY A 10 -14.20 38.35 3.78
C GLY A 10 -14.62 36.93 3.38
N LYS A 11 -15.45 36.76 2.34
CA LYS A 11 -15.98 35.42 1.96
C LYS A 11 -15.51 34.89 0.60
N GLN A 12 -14.75 35.68 -0.16
CA GLN A 12 -14.24 35.26 -1.48
C GLN A 12 -12.72 35.03 -1.54
N GLU A 13 -11.95 35.38 -0.50
CA GLU A 13 -10.51 35.14 -0.48
C GLU A 13 -10.10 33.87 0.29
N VAL A 14 -11.04 33.26 1.03
CA VAL A 14 -10.77 32.09 1.90
C VAL A 14 -11.32 30.77 1.30
N ASP A 15 -11.62 30.71 0.00
CA ASP A 15 -12.11 29.48 -0.66
C ASP A 15 -11.24 29.03 -1.86
N THR A 16 -10.23 29.81 -2.24
CA THR A 16 -9.32 29.45 -3.36
C THR A 16 -7.95 28.96 -2.87
N ALA A 17 -7.73 28.90 -1.56
CA ALA A 17 -6.48 28.42 -0.95
C ALA A 17 -6.62 27.02 -0.29
N GLY A 18 -7.72 26.30 -0.55
CA GLY A 18 -8.08 25.10 0.22
C GLY A 18 -8.35 23.82 -0.55
N TYR A 19 -8.43 23.85 -1.89
CA TYR A 19 -8.65 22.62 -2.67
C TYR A 19 -7.35 22.03 -3.19
N VAL A 20 -6.47 21.66 -2.25
CA VAL A 20 -5.42 20.68 -2.54
C VAL A 20 -6.13 19.36 -2.74
N SER A 21 -6.42 19.03 -4.00
CA SER A 21 -6.96 17.74 -4.39
C SER A 21 -5.89 16.65 -4.21
N PHE A 22 -5.54 16.36 -2.95
CA PHE A 22 -4.48 15.44 -2.51
C PHE A 22 -4.65 14.02 -3.09
N PHE A 23 -5.89 13.68 -3.48
CA PHE A 23 -6.29 12.35 -3.95
C PHE A 23 -6.79 12.33 -5.41
N LYS A 24 -6.59 13.41 -6.18
CA LYS A 24 -7.07 13.49 -7.57
C LYS A 24 -5.91 13.72 -8.54
N PRO A 25 -5.30 12.68 -9.13
CA PRO A 25 -4.22 12.85 -10.09
C PRO A 25 -4.72 13.56 -11.36
N ILE A 26 -4.05 14.68 -11.68
CA ILE A 26 -4.47 15.73 -12.64
C ILE A 26 -4.07 15.39 -14.10
N SER A 27 -3.27 14.35 -14.39
CA SER A 27 -2.90 13.97 -15.77
C SER A 27 -3.15 12.49 -16.10
N GLU A 28 -3.54 12.18 -17.35
CA GLU A 28 -3.77 10.80 -17.81
C GLU A 28 -2.52 9.92 -17.76
N GLY A 29 -1.33 10.51 -17.98
CA GLY A 29 -0.05 9.80 -17.88
C GLY A 29 0.31 9.37 -16.44
N MET A 30 0.12 10.25 -15.46
CA MET A 30 0.46 9.99 -14.05
C MET A 30 -0.48 8.98 -13.38
N ARG A 31 -1.70 8.81 -13.93
CA ARG A 31 -2.67 7.78 -13.49
C ARG A 31 -2.20 6.35 -13.79
N ALA A 32 -1.31 6.13 -14.76
CA ALA A 32 -0.76 4.81 -15.03
C ALA A 32 0.25 4.42 -13.94
N GLU A 33 1.12 5.35 -13.56
CA GLU A 33 2.15 5.18 -12.52
C GLU A 33 1.50 4.98 -11.13
N THR A 34 0.53 5.83 -10.77
CA THR A 34 -0.19 5.69 -9.49
C THR A 34 -0.95 4.37 -9.41
N ARG A 35 -1.53 3.92 -10.53
CA ARG A 35 -2.24 2.63 -10.59
C ARG A 35 -1.29 1.45 -10.43
N LEU A 36 -0.08 1.53 -10.98
CA LEU A 36 0.93 0.50 -10.81
C LEU A 36 1.34 0.38 -9.33
N ILE A 37 1.63 1.51 -8.68
CA ILE A 37 1.93 1.57 -7.23
C ILE A 37 0.77 1.02 -6.41
N ALA A 38 -0.47 1.43 -6.71
CA ALA A 38 -1.66 0.94 -6.01
C ALA A 38 -1.85 -0.58 -6.18
N VAL A 39 -1.64 -1.12 -7.38
CA VAL A 39 -1.71 -2.56 -7.64
C VAL A 39 -0.66 -3.31 -6.83
N ILE A 40 0.57 -2.80 -6.72
CA ILE A 40 1.63 -3.43 -5.92
C ILE A 40 1.29 -3.44 -4.44
N VAL A 41 0.77 -2.34 -3.90
CA VAL A 41 0.36 -2.25 -2.49
C VAL A 41 -0.80 -3.23 -2.22
N ILE A 42 -1.74 -3.38 -3.15
CA ILE A 42 -2.83 -4.36 -3.04
C ILE A 42 -2.29 -5.79 -3.08
N ILE A 43 -1.40 -6.12 -4.02
CA ILE A 43 -0.78 -7.45 -4.12
C ILE A 43 0.00 -7.76 -2.84
N TRP A 44 0.77 -6.79 -2.34
CA TRP A 44 1.50 -6.92 -1.09
C TRP A 44 0.55 -7.17 0.10
N ALA A 45 -0.54 -6.41 0.21
CA ALA A 45 -1.54 -6.63 1.24
C ALA A 45 -2.12 -8.05 1.16
N VAL A 46 -2.47 -8.53 -0.04
CA VAL A 46 -2.92 -9.91 -0.23
C VAL A 46 -1.87 -10.91 0.23
N MET A 47 -0.58 -10.72 -0.10
CA MET A 47 0.50 -11.58 0.36
C MET A 47 0.67 -11.57 1.89
N VAL A 48 0.50 -10.41 2.53
CA VAL A 48 0.52 -10.27 4.00
C VAL A 48 -0.60 -11.08 4.64
N TYR A 49 -1.81 -11.05 4.06
CA TYR A 49 -2.96 -11.78 4.57
C TYR A 49 -2.99 -13.26 4.17
N LEU A 50 -2.25 -13.64 3.14
CA LEU A 50 -2.19 -15.02 2.65
C LEU A 50 -1.61 -15.97 3.70
N MET A 51 -0.59 -15.54 4.44
CA MET A 51 0.06 -16.40 5.45
C MET A 51 -0.85 -16.65 6.68
N PRO A 52 -1.45 -15.62 7.32
CA PRO A 52 -2.46 -15.82 8.37
C PRO A 52 -3.67 -16.63 7.89
N PHE A 53 -4.12 -16.41 6.65
CA PHE A 53 -5.22 -17.17 6.06
C PHE A 53 -4.88 -18.67 5.91
N LEU A 54 -3.70 -19.01 5.37
CA LEU A 54 -3.23 -20.39 5.32
C LEU A 54 -3.15 -21.00 6.73
N LEU A 55 -2.62 -20.25 7.69
CA LEU A 55 -2.56 -20.72 9.06
C LEU A 55 -3.93 -20.99 9.66
N VAL A 56 -5.00 -20.33 9.23
CA VAL A 56 -6.38 -20.62 9.67
C VAL A 56 -6.98 -21.82 8.95
N VAL A 57 -6.68 -21.98 7.66
CA VAL A 57 -7.22 -23.08 6.83
C VAL A 57 -6.54 -24.42 7.14
N PHE A 58 -5.24 -24.42 7.43
CA PHE A 58 -4.45 -25.62 7.67
C PHE A 58 -4.36 -26.02 9.17
N GLN A 59 -5.25 -25.49 10.01
CA GLN A 59 -5.36 -25.90 11.43
C GLN A 59 -6.05 -27.26 11.51
N GLU A 60 -5.30 -28.32 11.80
CA GLU A 60 -5.88 -29.66 12.01
C GLU A 60 -6.43 -29.85 13.44
N THR A 61 -6.09 -28.95 14.38
CA THR A 61 -6.55 -29.00 15.76
C THR A 61 -6.97 -27.62 16.28
N PRO A 62 -8.00 -27.54 17.16
CA PRO A 62 -8.42 -26.29 17.82
C PRO A 62 -7.31 -25.62 18.64
N ASP A 63 -6.28 -26.39 19.03
CA ASP A 63 -5.11 -25.93 19.79
C ASP A 63 -3.98 -25.34 18.90
N GLY A 64 -4.17 -25.28 17.57
CA GLY A 64 -3.22 -24.67 16.63
C GLY A 64 -1.95 -25.50 16.36
N ALA A 65 -1.96 -26.80 16.67
CA ALA A 65 -0.83 -27.68 16.43
C ALA A 65 -0.79 -28.13 14.96
N SER A 66 0.19 -27.63 14.22
CA SER A 66 0.55 -28.04 12.86
C SER A 66 2.04 -28.39 12.82
N PHE A 67 2.49 -29.08 11.76
CA PHE A 67 3.92 -29.42 11.55
C PHE A 67 4.82 -28.17 11.60
N LEU A 68 4.29 -27.03 11.16
CA LEU A 68 4.95 -25.71 11.16
C LEU A 68 5.06 -25.06 12.55
N THR A 69 4.18 -25.42 13.49
CA THR A 69 4.23 -24.96 14.90
C THR A 69 5.17 -25.82 15.76
N ARG A 70 5.47 -27.06 15.33
CA ARG A 70 6.33 -28.00 16.04
C ARG A 70 7.83 -27.71 15.84
N ALA A 71 8.21 -27.15 14.70
CA ALA A 71 9.56 -26.63 14.48
C ALA A 71 9.77 -25.37 15.34
N LYS A 72 10.65 -25.47 16.35
CA LYS A 72 11.06 -24.32 17.16
C LYS A 72 12.45 -23.89 16.73
N PHE A 73 12.57 -22.67 16.21
CA PHE A 73 13.86 -22.03 15.98
C PHE A 73 14.13 -21.12 17.18
N ILE A 74 15.13 -21.46 18.01
CA ILE A 74 15.55 -20.65 19.16
C ILE A 74 14.42 -20.43 20.19
N GLY A 75 13.61 -21.46 20.43
CA GLY A 75 12.55 -21.44 21.45
C GLY A 75 11.23 -20.81 21.01
N PHE A 76 11.15 -20.23 19.80
CA PHE A 76 9.91 -19.63 19.28
C PHE A 76 9.35 -20.41 18.06
N PRO A 77 8.02 -20.38 17.82
CA PRO A 77 7.40 -21.09 16.70
C PRO A 77 7.93 -20.63 15.33
N PHE A 78 8.53 -21.54 14.55
CA PHE A 78 9.21 -21.25 13.28
C PHE A 78 8.34 -20.48 12.26
N HIS A 79 7.02 -20.65 12.29
CA HIS A 79 6.10 -19.98 11.39
C HIS A 79 6.16 -18.43 11.46
N TYR A 80 6.37 -17.79 12.62
CA TYR A 80 6.48 -16.32 12.61
C TYR A 80 7.78 -15.84 11.96
N TRP A 81 8.86 -16.61 12.06
CA TRP A 81 10.13 -16.29 11.40
C TRP A 81 9.94 -16.33 9.88
N TYR A 82 9.42 -17.46 9.41
CA TYR A 82 9.20 -17.68 8.00
C TYR A 82 8.21 -16.67 7.39
N SER A 83 7.10 -16.38 8.08
CA SER A 83 6.10 -15.40 7.62
C SER A 83 6.71 -14.00 7.45
N THR A 84 7.56 -13.58 8.40
CA THR A 84 8.19 -12.26 8.37
C THR A 84 9.20 -12.16 7.22
N GLN A 85 10.06 -13.18 7.06
CA GLN A 85 11.04 -13.21 5.97
C GLN A 85 10.35 -13.28 4.60
N PHE A 86 9.33 -14.13 4.45
CA PHE A 86 8.55 -14.25 3.21
C PHE A 86 7.91 -12.92 2.82
N THR A 87 7.27 -12.24 3.76
CA THR A 87 6.62 -10.94 3.52
C THR A 87 7.65 -9.87 3.15
N THR A 88 8.80 -9.86 3.81
CA THR A 88 9.87 -8.88 3.59
C THR A 88 10.51 -9.08 2.22
N VAL A 89 10.91 -10.32 1.91
CA VAL A 89 11.48 -10.68 0.60
C VAL A 89 10.47 -10.45 -0.52
N GLY A 90 9.20 -10.81 -0.29
CA GLY A 90 8.11 -10.56 -1.24
C GLY A 90 7.92 -9.06 -1.52
N PHE A 91 7.97 -8.21 -0.51
CA PHE A 91 7.90 -6.75 -0.68
C PHE A 91 9.07 -6.21 -1.51
N VAL A 92 10.30 -6.62 -1.21
CA VAL A 92 11.48 -6.20 -1.97
C VAL A 92 11.41 -6.66 -3.43
N LEU A 93 10.96 -7.90 -3.67
CA LEU A 93 10.75 -8.41 -5.04
C LEU A 93 9.67 -7.63 -5.78
N LEU A 94 8.55 -7.30 -5.13
CA LEU A 94 7.51 -6.47 -5.74
C LEU A 94 8.04 -5.08 -6.10
N CYS A 95 8.84 -4.47 -5.23
CA CYS A 95 9.52 -3.21 -5.51
C CYS A 95 10.52 -3.34 -6.68
N ALA A 96 11.27 -4.44 -6.78
CA ALA A 96 12.17 -4.67 -7.91
C ALA A 96 11.42 -4.84 -9.24
N ILE A 97 10.32 -5.62 -9.22
CA ILE A 97 9.44 -5.82 -10.37
C ILE A 97 8.83 -4.47 -10.80
N PHE A 98 8.39 -3.65 -9.85
CA PHE A 98 7.87 -2.31 -10.12
C PHE A 98 8.87 -1.44 -10.88
N SER A 99 10.08 -1.31 -10.34
CA SER A 99 11.13 -0.51 -10.95
C SER A 99 11.41 -0.97 -12.39
N TYR A 100 11.45 -2.29 -12.61
CA TYR A 100 11.58 -2.87 -13.94
C TYR A 100 10.40 -2.54 -14.88
N PHE A 101 9.16 -2.60 -14.38
CA PHE A 101 7.96 -2.26 -15.17
C PHE A 101 7.91 -0.79 -15.54
N ILE A 102 8.29 0.10 -14.61
CA ILE A 102 8.37 1.54 -14.87
C ILE A 102 9.42 1.83 -15.94
N GLU A 103 10.62 1.28 -15.83
CA GLU A 103 11.66 1.41 -16.86
C GLU A 103 11.14 0.96 -18.24
N LYS A 104 10.44 -0.17 -18.30
CA LYS A 104 9.85 -0.68 -19.54
C LYS A 104 8.79 0.25 -20.13
N ILE A 105 7.99 0.92 -19.29
CA ILE A 105 7.00 1.91 -19.74
C ILE A 105 7.70 3.17 -20.24
N TYR A 106 8.73 3.65 -19.53
CA TYR A 106 9.52 4.81 -19.91
C TYR A 106 10.27 4.60 -21.24
N ASP A 107 10.89 3.44 -21.44
CA ASP A 107 11.58 3.11 -22.70
C ASP A 107 10.63 3.09 -23.90
N LYS A 108 9.39 2.63 -23.69
CA LYS A 108 8.37 2.63 -24.73
C LYS A 108 7.89 4.05 -25.09
N TYR A 109 7.94 5.00 -24.15
CA TYR A 109 7.56 6.40 -24.39
C TYR A 109 8.73 7.26 -24.91
N ARG A 110 9.98 6.83 -24.66
CA ARG A 110 11.20 7.51 -25.12
C ARG A 110 11.55 7.22 -26.59
N ARG A 111 11.08 6.10 -27.14
CA ARG A 111 11.15 5.79 -28.59
C ARG A 111 9.98 6.39 -29.34
#